data_AF-A0A5R2N903-F1
#
_entry.id   AF-A0A5R2N903-F1
#
_cell.length_a   1.000
_cell.length_b   1.000
_cell.length_c   1.000
_cell.angle_alpha   90.00
_cell.angle_beta   90.00
_cell.angle_gamma   90.00
#
_symmetry.space_group_name_H-M   'P 1'
#
loop_
_entity.id
_entity.type
_entity.pdbx_description
1 polymer ?
#
loop_
_entity_poly.entity_id
_entity_poly.type
_entity_poly.pdbx_seq_one_letter_code
_entity_poly.pdbx_strand_id
1 'polypeptide(L)'
;RRLHREAYGRPPQPDPTTLFGGQTYQLPVGASETLQQQSARPHQPPQQLDGYVEIISTASGDSGKNTLMETVKVLHGNLPVAFDEFTQTVLATHPLPWDKHGSFPRQWTELDTIHCQLSVQALFVKPGKDTVHDAVAVIANRHKRHQVRDYLDTLLWDGTPRLPLLASRYFGTSDTGYAGIIMTKFMVGAVARIMQPGCKMDNVVILEGRQGAGKSSAIAMLAGPQWFTDELPDLHTKDAAIQLAGKWIIEVSELSALKRSDVETIKKF
;
A
#
# COMPACT_ATOMS: atom_id res chain seq x y z
N ARG A 1 -18.16 -31.30 16.63
CA ARG A 1 -19.22 -30.95 15.64
C ARG A 1 -20.64 -30.96 16.21
N ARG A 2 -21.03 -31.90 17.09
CA ARG A 2 -22.37 -31.94 17.73
C ARG A 2 -22.59 -30.79 18.74
N LEU A 3 -21.68 -30.62 19.70
CA LEU A 3 -21.77 -29.61 20.76
C LEU A 3 -21.88 -28.15 20.26
N HIS A 4 -21.12 -27.77 19.21
CA HIS A 4 -21.21 -26.43 18.61
C HIS A 4 -22.52 -26.21 17.83
N ARG A 5 -23.08 -27.26 17.22
CA ARG A 5 -24.35 -27.19 16.48
C ARG A 5 -25.55 -27.10 17.41
N GLU A 6 -25.46 -27.73 18.58
CA GLU A 6 -26.47 -27.65 19.63
C GLU A 6 -26.49 -26.25 20.29
N ALA A 7 -25.33 -25.60 20.44
CA ALA A 7 -25.23 -24.28 21.05
C ALA A 7 -25.55 -23.10 20.11
N TYR A 8 -25.21 -23.19 18.82
CA TYR A 8 -25.25 -22.04 17.89
C TYR A 8 -26.01 -22.31 16.57
N GLY A 9 -26.66 -23.46 16.44
CA GLY A 9 -27.28 -23.89 15.19
C GLY A 9 -26.25 -24.24 14.11
N ARG A 10 -26.73 -24.46 12.88
CA ARG A 10 -25.86 -24.66 11.71
C ARG A 10 -25.53 -23.27 11.15
N PRO A 11 -24.28 -22.79 11.26
CA PRO A 11 -23.93 -21.50 10.67
C PRO A 11 -24.20 -21.55 9.16
N PRO A 12 -24.68 -20.44 8.55
CA PRO A 12 -24.84 -20.36 7.11
C PRO A 12 -23.49 -20.66 6.43
N GLN A 13 -23.53 -21.32 5.28
CA GLN A 13 -22.33 -21.50 4.48
C GLN A 13 -21.83 -20.10 4.07
N PRO A 14 -20.54 -19.78 4.27
CA PRO A 14 -20.01 -18.52 3.77
C PRO A 14 -20.16 -18.47 2.25
N ASP A 15 -20.66 -17.35 1.74
CA ASP A 15 -20.78 -17.11 0.31
C ASP A 15 -19.51 -16.39 -0.16
N PRO A 16 -18.74 -16.96 -1.12
CA PRO A 16 -17.54 -16.33 -1.66
C PRO A 16 -17.75 -14.89 -2.10
N THR A 17 -18.94 -14.57 -2.62
CA THR A 17 -19.27 -13.26 -3.19
C THR A 17 -19.58 -12.19 -2.13
N THR A 18 -19.79 -12.58 -0.87
CA THR A 18 -20.12 -11.66 0.23
C THR A 18 -19.09 -11.69 1.35
N LEU A 19 -18.14 -12.63 1.30
CA LEU A 19 -17.17 -12.90 2.35
C LEU A 19 -16.41 -11.65 2.82
N PHE A 20 -16.12 -10.72 1.90
CA PHE A 20 -15.40 -9.47 2.17
C PHE A 20 -16.22 -8.21 1.83
N GLY A 21 -17.54 -8.32 1.63
CA GLY A 21 -18.42 -7.17 1.41
C GLY A 21 -18.32 -6.47 0.04
N GLY A 22 -17.71 -7.10 -0.98
CA GLY A 22 -17.60 -6.59 -2.35
C GLY A 22 -18.88 -6.76 -3.19
N GLN A 23 -18.97 -6.05 -4.33
CA GLN A 23 -20.04 -6.29 -5.32
C GLN A 23 -19.86 -7.67 -5.98
N THR A 24 -20.99 -8.32 -6.26
CA THR A 24 -21.13 -9.69 -6.75
C THR A 24 -20.23 -10.01 -7.95
N TYR A 25 -19.23 -10.88 -7.76
CA TYR A 25 -18.59 -11.59 -8.86
C TYR A 25 -19.32 -12.91 -9.11
N GLN A 26 -20.04 -13.02 -10.23
CA GLN A 26 -20.63 -14.29 -10.68
C GLN A 26 -19.61 -15.05 -11.52
N LEU A 27 -19.19 -16.22 -11.05
CA LEU A 27 -18.45 -17.18 -11.86
C LEU A 27 -19.31 -17.55 -13.10
N PRO A 28 -18.73 -17.66 -14.30
CA PRO A 28 -19.44 -18.17 -15.46
C PRO A 28 -20.02 -19.56 -15.15
N VAL A 29 -21.30 -19.75 -15.43
CA VAL A 29 -21.98 -21.04 -15.27
C VAL A 29 -21.31 -22.05 -16.22
N GLY A 30 -20.62 -23.06 -15.66
CA GLY A 30 -19.95 -24.08 -16.46
C GLY A 30 -18.82 -24.87 -15.76
N ALA A 31 -18.39 -24.49 -14.56
CA ALA A 31 -17.26 -25.16 -13.91
C ALA A 31 -17.59 -26.54 -13.27
N SER A 32 -18.85 -26.99 -13.27
CA SER A 32 -19.23 -28.30 -12.69
C SER A 32 -20.58 -28.81 -13.20
N GLU A 33 -20.84 -28.85 -14.51
CA GLU A 33 -21.99 -29.63 -15.01
C GLU A 33 -21.61 -30.49 -16.21
N THR A 34 -21.79 -31.78 -16.01
CA THR A 34 -21.67 -32.87 -16.98
C THR A 34 -22.47 -32.55 -18.25
N LEU A 35 -21.88 -32.89 -19.40
CA LEU A 35 -22.52 -32.90 -20.72
C LEU A 35 -23.93 -33.48 -20.68
N GLN A 36 -24.97 -32.65 -20.71
CA GLN A 36 -26.25 -32.96 -21.35
C GLN A 36 -27.12 -31.70 -21.54
N GLN A 37 -27.22 -31.32 -22.82
CA GLN A 37 -28.30 -30.56 -23.46
C GLN A 37 -28.86 -29.35 -22.69
N GLN A 38 -28.50 -28.14 -23.11
CA GLN A 38 -29.41 -27.01 -22.98
C GLN A 38 -29.25 -26.00 -24.12
N SER A 39 -30.41 -25.69 -24.70
CA SER A 39 -30.68 -24.89 -25.87
C SER A 39 -30.36 -23.41 -25.67
N ALA A 40 -30.10 -22.73 -26.80
CA ALA A 40 -29.61 -21.36 -26.95
C ALA A 40 -30.29 -20.30 -26.05
N ARG A 41 -29.46 -19.53 -25.33
CA ARG A 41 -29.80 -18.20 -24.78
C ARG A 41 -29.15 -17.09 -25.64
N PRO A 42 -29.73 -15.88 -25.68
CA PRO A 42 -29.29 -14.82 -26.60
C PRO A 42 -27.88 -14.32 -26.26
N HIS A 43 -27.09 -14.08 -27.30
CA HIS A 43 -25.72 -13.55 -27.23
C HIS A 43 -25.64 -12.24 -26.43
N GLN A 44 -25.12 -12.31 -25.19
CA GLN A 44 -24.48 -11.16 -24.57
C GLN A 44 -23.12 -10.94 -25.25
N PRO A 45 -22.73 -9.68 -25.54
CA PRO A 45 -21.38 -9.41 -26.04
C PRO A 45 -20.35 -9.92 -25.02
N PRO A 46 -19.23 -10.50 -25.46
CA PRO A 46 -18.22 -11.03 -24.55
C PRO A 46 -17.76 -9.89 -23.63
N GLN A 47 -18.05 -10.04 -22.33
CA GLN A 47 -17.48 -9.17 -21.31
C GLN A 47 -15.96 -9.20 -21.50
N GLN A 48 -15.34 -8.03 -21.58
CA GLN A 48 -13.89 -7.94 -21.63
C GLN A 48 -13.36 -8.45 -20.29
N LEU A 49 -13.00 -9.73 -20.27
CA LEU A 49 -12.45 -10.38 -19.10
C LEU A 49 -11.10 -9.74 -18.84
N ASP A 50 -10.84 -9.43 -17.58
CA ASP A 50 -9.51 -9.02 -17.19
C ASP A 50 -8.53 -10.18 -17.43
N GLY A 51 -7.28 -9.93 -17.82
CA GLY A 51 -6.33 -10.95 -18.29
C GLY A 51 -6.10 -12.12 -17.30
N TYR A 52 -6.24 -11.91 -15.99
CA TYR A 52 -6.27 -13.03 -15.04
C TYR A 52 -7.57 -13.81 -15.07
N VAL A 53 -8.72 -13.16 -15.25
CA VAL A 53 -9.99 -13.87 -15.45
C VAL A 53 -9.91 -14.72 -16.73
N GLU A 54 -9.21 -14.26 -17.75
CA GLU A 54 -8.88 -15.05 -18.94
C GLU A 54 -7.96 -16.25 -18.58
N ILE A 55 -6.87 -16.05 -17.84
CA ILE A 55 -5.98 -17.15 -17.37
C ILE A 55 -6.72 -18.15 -16.48
N ILE A 56 -7.58 -17.64 -15.59
CA ILE A 56 -8.37 -18.39 -14.62
C ILE A 56 -9.47 -19.20 -15.31
N SER A 57 -10.10 -18.63 -16.35
CA SER A 57 -11.20 -19.25 -17.11
C SER A 57 -10.70 -20.19 -18.22
N THR A 58 -9.48 -20.00 -18.72
CA THR A 58 -8.87 -20.87 -19.73
C THR A 58 -8.19 -22.10 -19.14
N ALA A 59 -7.97 -22.13 -17.81
CA ALA A 59 -7.43 -23.27 -17.09
C ALA A 59 -8.38 -24.48 -17.16
N SER A 60 -8.23 -25.29 -18.20
CA SER A 60 -8.98 -26.53 -18.41
C SER A 60 -8.26 -27.71 -17.76
N GLY A 61 -9.00 -28.56 -17.04
CA GLY A 61 -8.49 -29.87 -16.61
C GLY A 61 -7.81 -29.95 -15.25
N ASP A 62 -7.93 -28.94 -14.40
CA ASP A 62 -7.43 -29.08 -13.04
C ASP A 62 -8.49 -29.69 -12.11
N SER A 63 -8.19 -30.86 -11.58
CA SER A 63 -9.02 -31.64 -10.67
C SER A 63 -9.05 -31.04 -9.25
N GLY A 64 -9.04 -29.70 -9.14
CA GLY A 64 -8.89 -28.96 -7.89
C GLY A 64 -7.49 -29.05 -7.26
N LYS A 65 -6.45 -29.36 -8.05
CA LYS A 65 -5.08 -29.50 -7.54
C LYS A 65 -4.32 -28.17 -7.48
N ASN A 66 -4.59 -27.21 -8.36
CA ASN A 66 -3.97 -25.87 -8.29
C ASN A 66 -4.67 -24.98 -7.27
N THR A 67 -4.18 -25.08 -6.04
CA THR A 67 -4.64 -24.29 -4.90
C THR A 67 -4.47 -22.78 -5.07
N LEU A 68 -3.45 -22.31 -5.81
CA LEU A 68 -3.25 -20.88 -6.05
C LEU A 68 -4.36 -20.31 -6.93
N MET A 69 -4.66 -20.97 -8.05
CA MET A 69 -5.72 -20.55 -8.98
C MET A 69 -7.07 -20.45 -8.28
N GLU A 70 -7.44 -21.48 -7.51
CA GLU A 70 -8.69 -21.50 -6.74
C GLU A 70 -8.72 -20.45 -5.62
N THR A 71 -7.59 -20.20 -4.97
CA THR A 71 -7.49 -19.15 -3.94
C THR A 71 -7.67 -17.76 -4.57
N VAL A 72 -7.02 -17.49 -5.70
CA VAL A 72 -7.20 -16.23 -6.43
C VAL A 72 -8.64 -16.09 -6.91
N LYS A 73 -9.27 -17.14 -7.46
CA LYS A 73 -10.70 -17.13 -7.84
C LYS A 73 -11.62 -16.71 -6.69
N VAL A 74 -11.38 -17.24 -5.49
CA VAL A 74 -12.19 -16.95 -4.30
C VAL A 74 -11.99 -15.52 -3.80
N LEU A 75 -10.74 -15.05 -3.79
CA LEU A 75 -10.39 -13.75 -3.21
C LEU A 75 -10.57 -12.58 -4.19
N HIS A 76 -10.38 -12.81 -5.48
CA HIS A 76 -10.44 -11.79 -6.52
C HIS A 76 -11.82 -11.12 -6.58
N GLY A 77 -11.83 -9.79 -6.63
CA GLY A 77 -13.06 -8.98 -6.67
C GLY A 77 -13.69 -8.70 -5.30
N ASN A 78 -13.29 -9.43 -4.25
CA ASN A 78 -13.87 -9.28 -2.91
C ASN A 78 -12.86 -8.75 -1.89
N LEU A 79 -11.60 -9.20 -1.94
CA LEU A 79 -10.59 -8.82 -0.95
C LEU A 79 -10.12 -7.36 -1.17
N PRO A 80 -10.35 -6.43 -0.22
CA PRO A 80 -10.05 -5.01 -0.42
C PRO A 80 -8.58 -4.71 -0.12
N VAL A 81 -7.67 -5.17 -0.99
CA VAL A 81 -6.23 -4.95 -0.86
C VAL A 81 -5.66 -4.12 -2.01
N ALA A 82 -4.59 -3.39 -1.72
CA ALA A 82 -3.84 -2.57 -2.67
C ALA A 82 -2.34 -2.73 -2.43
N PHE A 83 -1.52 -2.58 -3.48
CA PHE A 83 -0.07 -2.47 -3.34
C PHE A 83 0.33 -1.00 -3.31
N ASP A 84 0.94 -0.54 -2.21
CA ASP A 84 1.47 0.81 -2.13
C ASP A 84 2.87 0.88 -2.71
N GLU A 85 3.01 1.60 -3.82
CA GLU A 85 4.28 1.78 -4.52
C GLU A 85 5.26 2.63 -3.73
N PHE A 86 4.80 3.41 -2.76
CA PHE A 86 5.66 4.24 -1.94
C PHE A 86 6.36 3.45 -0.83
N THR A 87 5.61 2.67 -0.05
CA THR A 87 6.18 1.80 0.99
C THR A 87 6.62 0.43 0.48
N GLN A 88 6.24 0.04 -0.73
CA GLN A 88 6.45 -1.31 -1.30
C GLN A 88 5.78 -2.41 -0.45
N THR A 89 4.61 -2.12 0.12
CA THR A 89 3.86 -3.06 0.97
C THR A 89 2.43 -3.25 0.49
N VAL A 90 1.82 -4.36 0.90
CA VAL A 90 0.37 -4.56 0.72
C VAL A 90 -0.38 -3.81 1.81
N LEU A 91 -1.45 -3.14 1.42
CA LEU A 91 -2.39 -2.46 2.29
C LEU A 91 -3.74 -3.17 2.28
N ALA A 92 -4.37 -3.29 3.45
CA ALA A 92 -5.81 -3.43 3.56
C ALA A 92 -6.44 -2.04 3.38
N THR A 93 -7.35 -1.89 2.42
CA THR A 93 -7.93 -0.59 2.05
C THR A 93 -9.28 -0.31 2.71
N HIS A 94 -9.98 -1.35 3.15
CA HIS A 94 -11.31 -1.28 3.76
C HIS A 94 -11.44 -2.31 4.89
N PRO A 95 -12.47 -2.16 5.76
CA PRO A 95 -12.75 -3.12 6.83
C PRO A 95 -12.80 -4.57 6.36
N LEU A 96 -12.14 -5.45 7.12
CA LEU A 96 -12.08 -6.88 6.86
C LEU A 96 -13.04 -7.64 7.80
N PRO A 97 -13.45 -8.88 7.47
CA PRO A 97 -14.39 -9.65 8.29
C PRO A 97 -13.93 -9.84 9.74
N TRP A 98 -12.62 -9.93 9.95
CA TRP A 98 -11.95 -10.08 11.24
C TRP A 98 -11.46 -8.76 11.85
N ASP A 99 -11.58 -7.64 11.13
CA ASP A 99 -11.14 -6.32 11.58
C ASP A 99 -12.11 -5.24 11.07
N LYS A 100 -13.28 -5.16 11.72
CA LYS A 100 -14.38 -4.28 11.30
C LYS A 100 -14.24 -2.84 11.82
N HIS A 101 -13.47 -2.66 12.89
CA HIS A 101 -13.34 -1.38 13.61
C HIS A 101 -11.93 -0.80 13.52
N GLY A 102 -11.04 -1.43 12.75
CA GLY A 102 -9.72 -0.90 12.44
C GLY A 102 -9.77 0.40 11.65
N SER A 103 -8.66 1.12 11.66
CA SER A 103 -8.44 2.28 10.79
C SER A 103 -7.85 1.79 9.46
N PHE A 104 -8.42 2.25 8.36
CA PHE A 104 -8.00 1.90 7.00
C PHE A 104 -7.75 3.18 6.19
N PRO A 105 -6.80 3.18 5.23
CA PRO A 105 -5.95 2.05 4.87
C PRO A 105 -4.87 1.76 5.94
N ARG A 106 -4.48 0.49 6.07
CA ARG A 106 -3.37 0.05 6.95
C ARG A 106 -2.54 -1.04 6.28
N GLN A 107 -1.31 -1.22 6.73
CA GLN A 107 -0.47 -2.32 6.26
C GLN A 107 -1.15 -3.68 6.51
N TRP A 108 -1.09 -4.55 5.51
CA TRP A 108 -1.48 -5.95 5.60
C TRP A 108 -0.48 -6.70 6.48
N THR A 109 -0.99 -7.45 7.44
CA THR A 109 -0.18 -8.14 8.45
C THR A 109 -0.17 -9.64 8.22
N GLU A 110 0.76 -10.33 8.87
CA GLU A 110 0.79 -11.79 8.90
C GLU A 110 -0.49 -12.40 9.47
N LEU A 111 -1.13 -11.73 10.43
CA LEU A 111 -2.39 -12.18 11.01
C LEU A 111 -3.54 -12.10 9.99
N ASP A 112 -3.55 -11.08 9.12
CA ASP A 112 -4.51 -10.98 8.03
C ASP A 112 -4.35 -12.15 7.03
N THR A 113 -3.12 -12.55 6.72
CA THR A 113 -2.85 -13.73 5.88
C THR A 113 -3.42 -15.00 6.50
N ILE A 114 -3.28 -15.18 7.81
CA ILE A 114 -3.82 -16.35 8.53
C ILE A 114 -5.36 -16.33 8.53
N HIS A 115 -5.99 -15.19 8.78
CA HIS A 115 -7.45 -15.07 8.72
C HIS A 115 -8.00 -15.26 7.30
N CYS A 116 -7.29 -14.75 6.30
CA CYS A 116 -7.60 -14.96 4.89
C CYS A 116 -7.54 -16.45 4.54
N GLN A 117 -6.48 -17.15 4.97
CA GLN A 117 -6.35 -18.60 4.81
C GLN A 117 -7.52 -19.36 5.44
N LEU A 118 -7.90 -19.02 6.68
CA LEU A 118 -9.04 -19.62 7.36
C LEU A 118 -10.34 -19.42 6.58
N SER A 119 -10.54 -18.22 6.03
CA SER A 119 -11.74 -17.86 5.28
C SER A 119 -11.83 -18.61 3.96
N VAL A 120 -10.72 -18.80 3.25
CA VAL A 120 -10.66 -19.61 2.03
C VAL A 120 -10.85 -21.11 2.33
N GLN A 121 -10.30 -21.61 3.45
CA GLN A 121 -10.52 -22.98 3.91
C GLN A 121 -11.97 -23.30 4.24
N ALA A 122 -12.73 -22.32 4.72
CA ALA A 122 -14.17 -22.45 4.93
C ALA A 122 -14.94 -22.65 3.60
N LEU A 123 -14.36 -22.25 2.47
CA LEU A 123 -14.93 -22.35 1.12
C LEU A 123 -14.43 -23.58 0.33
N PHE A 124 -14.00 -24.63 1.04
CA PHE A 124 -13.55 -25.92 0.48
C PHE A 124 -12.24 -25.90 -0.32
N VAL A 125 -11.55 -24.76 -0.43
CA VAL A 125 -10.20 -24.67 -0.98
C VAL A 125 -9.19 -24.78 0.16
N LYS A 126 -8.16 -25.63 0.07
CA LYS A 126 -7.18 -25.84 1.16
C LYS A 126 -5.79 -25.31 0.81
N PRO A 127 -5.60 -23.98 0.72
CA PRO A 127 -4.29 -23.43 0.44
C PRO A 127 -3.37 -23.50 1.66
N GLY A 128 -2.07 -23.65 1.40
CA GLY A 128 -1.03 -23.33 2.36
C GLY A 128 -0.95 -21.82 2.60
N LYS A 129 -0.22 -21.40 3.63
CA LYS A 129 -0.06 -19.97 3.97
C LYS A 129 0.61 -19.21 2.82
N ASP A 130 1.67 -19.75 2.25
CA ASP A 130 2.41 -19.12 1.14
C ASP A 130 1.53 -18.93 -0.09
N THR A 131 0.67 -19.91 -0.41
CA THR A 131 -0.31 -19.79 -1.50
C THR A 131 -1.27 -18.62 -1.30
N VAL A 132 -1.69 -18.36 -0.05
CA VAL A 132 -2.53 -17.19 0.26
C VAL A 132 -1.72 -15.91 0.14
N HIS A 133 -0.46 -15.93 0.57
CA HIS A 133 0.44 -14.79 0.45
C HIS A 133 0.65 -14.39 -1.01
N ASP A 134 0.88 -15.36 -1.89
CA ASP A 134 1.01 -15.17 -3.34
C ASP A 134 -0.29 -14.64 -3.94
N ALA A 135 -1.44 -15.22 -3.55
CA ALA A 135 -2.75 -14.76 -4.03
C ALA A 135 -3.04 -13.30 -3.64
N VAL A 136 -2.77 -12.93 -2.39
CA VAL A 136 -2.91 -11.56 -1.89
C VAL A 136 -1.98 -10.61 -2.65
N ALA A 137 -0.71 -10.99 -2.86
CA ALA A 137 0.25 -10.18 -3.60
C ALA A 137 -0.20 -9.93 -5.05
N VAL A 138 -0.68 -10.97 -5.74
CA VAL A 138 -1.21 -10.86 -7.11
C VAL A 138 -2.40 -9.89 -7.16
N ILE A 139 -3.35 -10.01 -6.22
CA ILE A 139 -4.55 -9.16 -6.17
C ILE A 139 -4.16 -7.71 -5.83
N ALA A 140 -3.33 -7.50 -4.81
CA ALA A 140 -2.89 -6.18 -4.38
C ALA A 140 -2.15 -5.44 -5.51
N ASN A 141 -1.28 -6.13 -6.24
CA ASN A 141 -0.51 -5.53 -7.34
C ASN A 141 -1.38 -5.07 -8.54
N ARG A 142 -2.66 -5.47 -8.60
CA ARG A 142 -3.63 -4.92 -9.58
C ARG A 142 -4.15 -3.57 -9.16
N HIS A 143 -4.25 -3.36 -7.86
CA HIS A 143 -4.77 -2.15 -7.24
C HIS A 143 -3.60 -1.36 -6.68
N LYS A 144 -2.74 -0.88 -7.57
CA LYS A 144 -1.59 -0.05 -7.17
C LYS A 144 -2.06 1.31 -6.68
N ARG A 145 -1.40 1.79 -5.64
CA ARG A 145 -1.58 3.11 -5.07
C ARG A 145 -0.23 3.72 -4.73
N HIS A 146 -0.22 5.02 -4.51
CA HIS A 146 0.95 5.70 -3.98
C HIS A 146 0.48 6.71 -2.96
N GLN A 147 0.53 6.37 -1.67
CA GLN A 147 -0.10 7.14 -0.60
C GLN A 147 0.24 8.65 -0.58
N VAL A 148 1.47 9.04 -0.92
CA VAL A 148 1.85 10.45 -0.99
C VAL A 148 1.30 11.15 -2.23
N ARG A 149 1.19 10.47 -3.38
CA ARG A 149 0.56 11.03 -4.59
C ARG A 149 -0.93 11.16 -4.38
N ASP A 150 -1.56 10.11 -3.87
CA ASP A 150 -2.98 10.12 -3.49
C ASP A 150 -3.29 11.32 -2.55
N TYR A 151 -2.41 11.61 -1.59
CA TYR A 151 -2.53 12.80 -0.75
C TYR A 151 -2.36 14.10 -1.55
N LEU A 152 -1.26 14.25 -2.29
CA LEU A 152 -0.95 15.47 -3.05
C LEU A 152 -2.03 15.81 -4.08
N ASP A 153 -2.60 14.81 -4.75
CA ASP A 153 -3.64 14.97 -5.77
C ASP A 153 -4.98 15.43 -5.18
N THR A 154 -5.18 15.30 -3.86
CA THR A 154 -6.38 15.80 -3.17
C THR A 154 -6.27 17.26 -2.72
N LEU A 155 -5.05 17.83 -2.74
CA LEU A 155 -4.82 19.18 -2.22
C LEU A 155 -5.36 20.25 -3.17
N LEU A 156 -6.03 21.24 -2.59
CA LEU A 156 -6.49 22.44 -3.30
C LEU A 156 -5.67 23.64 -2.84
N TRP A 157 -5.06 24.34 -3.79
CA TRP A 157 -4.34 25.56 -3.48
C TRP A 157 -5.32 26.72 -3.22
N ASP A 158 -5.11 27.42 -2.12
CA ASP A 158 -5.94 28.53 -1.67
C ASP A 158 -5.52 29.90 -2.22
N GLY A 159 -4.59 29.93 -3.18
CA GLY A 159 -4.11 31.16 -3.81
C GLY A 159 -3.09 31.95 -2.98
N THR A 160 -2.76 31.53 -1.75
CA THR A 160 -1.83 32.29 -0.89
C THR A 160 -0.39 31.80 -1.07
N PRO A 161 0.57 32.67 -1.48
CA PRO A 161 1.95 32.27 -1.68
C PRO A 161 2.71 32.18 -0.35
N ARG A 162 2.65 31.01 0.31
CA ARG A 162 3.30 30.79 1.63
C ARG A 162 4.76 30.38 1.57
N LEU A 163 5.18 29.68 0.51
CA LEU A 163 6.53 29.11 0.43
C LEU A 163 7.67 30.14 0.59
N PRO A 164 7.60 31.35 0.00
CA PRO A 164 8.65 32.36 0.16
C PRO A 164 8.82 32.85 1.61
N LEU A 165 7.77 32.76 2.43
CA LEU A 165 7.77 33.22 3.83
C LEU A 165 7.95 32.08 4.85
N LEU A 166 8.10 30.84 4.38
CA LEU A 166 8.11 29.67 5.23
C LEU A 166 9.29 29.71 6.22
N ALA A 167 10.48 30.09 5.75
CA ALA A 167 11.68 30.21 6.56
C ALA A 167 11.55 31.27 7.67
N SER A 168 11.02 32.45 7.34
CA SER A 168 10.93 33.57 8.28
C SER A 168 9.78 33.38 9.28
N ARG A 169 8.63 32.86 8.83
CA ARG A 169 7.46 32.66 9.69
C ARG A 169 7.57 31.48 10.64
N TYR A 170 8.19 30.37 10.19
CA TYR A 170 8.16 29.11 10.96
C TYR A 170 9.52 28.67 11.50
N PHE A 171 10.62 29.11 10.88
CA PHE A 171 11.99 28.74 11.32
C PHE A 171 12.78 29.90 11.94
N GLY A 172 12.14 31.05 12.14
CA GLY A 172 12.73 32.18 12.87
C GLY A 172 13.91 32.86 12.15
N THR A 173 14.04 32.65 10.83
CA THR A 173 15.08 33.30 10.03
C THR A 173 14.68 34.74 9.67
N SER A 174 15.66 35.58 9.31
CA SER A 174 15.35 36.90 8.75
C SER A 174 14.63 36.76 7.41
N ASP A 175 13.64 37.62 7.16
CA ASP A 175 12.92 37.65 5.89
C ASP A 175 13.82 38.16 4.77
N THR A 176 14.46 37.22 4.07
CA THR A 176 15.39 37.49 2.99
C THR A 176 14.99 36.69 1.76
N GLY A 177 15.22 37.26 0.57
CA GLY A 177 14.96 36.55 -0.69
C GLY A 177 15.72 35.22 -0.78
N TYR A 178 16.91 35.14 -0.19
CA TYR A 178 17.69 33.90 -0.13
C TYR A 178 17.00 32.80 0.67
N ALA A 179 16.57 33.08 1.90
CA ALA A 179 15.88 32.10 2.75
C ALA A 179 14.56 31.64 2.12
N GLY A 180 13.81 32.57 1.50
CA GLY A 180 12.59 32.25 0.76
C GLY A 180 12.83 31.33 -0.44
N ILE A 181 13.91 31.56 -1.22
CA ILE A 181 14.29 30.70 -2.36
C ILE A 181 14.67 29.30 -1.89
N ILE A 182 15.44 29.16 -0.80
CA ILE A 182 15.85 27.85 -0.26
C ILE A 182 14.61 27.02 0.09
N MET A 183 13.72 27.56 0.92
CA MET A 183 12.55 26.79 1.37
C MET A 183 11.57 26.53 0.23
N THR A 184 11.43 27.45 -0.72
CA THR A 184 10.62 27.20 -1.92
C THR A 184 11.19 26.05 -2.73
N LYS A 185 12.51 26.04 -3.00
CA LYS A 185 13.17 24.95 -3.74
C LYS A 185 13.10 23.62 -2.99
N PHE A 186 13.23 23.64 -1.67
CA PHE A 186 13.10 22.45 -0.84
C PHE A 186 11.72 21.81 -0.97
N MET A 187 10.65 22.60 -0.79
CA MET A 187 9.28 22.09 -0.88
C MET A 187 8.90 21.66 -2.30
N VAL A 188 9.30 22.42 -3.33
CA VAL A 188 9.10 22.03 -4.73
C VAL A 188 9.88 20.76 -5.05
N GLY A 189 11.12 20.63 -4.58
CA GLY A 189 11.94 19.44 -4.76
C GLY A 189 11.34 18.20 -4.07
N ALA A 190 10.83 18.35 -2.85
CA ALA A 190 10.14 17.27 -2.14
C ALA A 190 8.94 16.74 -2.94
N VAL A 191 8.08 17.63 -3.46
CA VAL A 191 6.95 17.23 -4.31
C VAL A 191 7.42 16.61 -5.62
N ALA A 192 8.43 17.21 -6.28
CA ALA A 192 8.97 16.70 -7.54
C ALA A 192 9.50 15.27 -7.40
N ARG A 193 10.16 14.92 -6.29
CA ARG A 193 10.68 13.56 -6.04
C ARG A 193 9.59 12.49 -5.96
N ILE A 194 8.38 12.85 -5.53
CA ILE A 194 7.22 11.97 -5.48
C ILE A 194 6.56 11.84 -6.86
N MET A 195 6.35 12.97 -7.54
CA MET A 195 5.63 13.04 -8.82
C MET A 195 6.51 12.60 -10.01
N GLN A 196 7.83 12.74 -9.89
CA GLN A 196 8.83 12.39 -10.90
C GLN A 196 9.96 11.57 -10.26
N PRO A 197 9.72 10.27 -9.96
CA PRO A 197 10.74 9.40 -9.37
C PRO A 197 12.06 9.44 -10.15
N GLY A 198 13.17 9.54 -9.43
CA GLY A 198 14.50 9.66 -10.03
C GLY A 198 14.90 11.08 -10.44
N CYS A 199 14.03 12.09 -10.30
CA CYS A 199 14.44 13.48 -10.52
C CYS A 199 15.55 13.86 -9.53
N LYS A 200 16.56 14.56 -10.02
CA LYS A 200 17.76 14.87 -9.22
C LYS A 200 17.48 16.02 -8.24
N MET A 201 17.94 15.89 -7.00
CA MET A 201 17.91 16.96 -6.00
C MET A 201 19.24 16.97 -5.23
N ASP A 202 20.21 17.73 -5.75
CA ASP A 202 21.59 17.77 -5.21
C ASP A 202 21.76 18.71 -4.01
N ASN A 203 20.67 19.27 -3.49
CA ASN A 203 20.71 20.25 -2.41
C ASN A 203 20.08 19.67 -1.16
N VAL A 204 20.75 19.85 -0.03
CA VAL A 204 20.23 19.52 1.31
C VAL A 204 20.03 20.83 2.08
N VAL A 205 18.92 20.94 2.80
CA VAL A 205 18.66 22.09 3.69
C VAL A 205 19.26 21.79 5.06
N ILE A 206 20.06 22.72 5.56
CA ILE A 206 20.58 22.67 6.93
C ILE A 206 19.79 23.66 7.77
N LEU A 207 19.16 23.17 8.84
CA LEU A 207 18.42 23.98 9.79
C LEU A 207 19.24 24.20 11.07
N GLU A 208 19.79 25.39 11.21
CA GLU A 208 20.57 25.78 12.39
C GLU A 208 19.71 26.54 13.40
N GLY A 209 19.91 26.24 14.68
CA GLY A 209 19.21 26.91 15.76
C GLY A 209 19.35 26.14 17.07
N ARG A 210 18.85 26.74 18.16
CA ARG A 210 18.92 26.13 19.50
C ARG A 210 18.30 24.73 19.51
N GLN A 211 18.82 23.86 20.37
CA GLN A 211 18.18 22.57 20.65
C GLN A 211 16.78 22.82 21.22
N GLY A 212 15.82 21.94 20.90
CA GLY A 212 14.44 22.09 21.35
C GLY A 212 13.65 23.20 20.63
N ALA A 213 14.19 23.83 19.59
CA ALA A 213 13.48 24.85 18.80
C ALA A 213 12.38 24.28 17.87
N GLY A 214 12.07 22.98 17.95
CA GLY A 214 11.02 22.35 17.15
C GLY A 214 11.37 22.07 15.69
N LYS A 215 12.66 22.10 15.31
CA LYS A 215 13.12 21.92 13.92
C LYS A 215 12.64 20.60 13.32
N SER A 216 12.93 19.48 13.98
CA SER A 216 12.56 18.14 13.53
C SER A 216 11.04 17.95 13.51
N SER A 217 10.34 18.47 14.53
CA SER A 217 8.87 18.45 14.57
C SER A 217 8.23 19.23 13.43
N ALA A 218 8.80 20.38 13.04
CA ALA A 218 8.30 21.16 11.92
C ALA A 218 8.49 20.42 10.58
N ILE A 219 9.63 19.76 10.38
CA ILE A 219 9.88 18.94 9.18
C ILE A 219 8.98 17.70 9.16
N ALA A 220 8.83 17.00 10.28
CA ALA A 220 7.93 15.87 10.41
C ALA A 220 6.47 16.26 10.10
N MET A 221 6.04 17.46 10.49
CA MET A 221 4.73 17.98 10.17
C MET A 221 4.58 18.33 8.68
N LEU A 222 5.61 18.88 8.04
CA LEU A 222 5.60 19.17 6.60
C LEU A 222 5.56 17.89 5.76
N ALA A 223 6.28 16.85 6.17
CA ALA A 223 6.28 15.56 5.49
C ALA A 223 5.04 14.73 5.82
N GLY A 224 4.44 14.87 7.00
CA GLY A 224 3.55 13.87 7.58
C GLY A 224 4.35 12.86 8.43
N PRO A 225 4.02 12.65 9.73
CA PRO A 225 4.83 11.83 10.63
C PRO A 225 5.11 10.41 10.13
N GLN A 226 4.17 9.82 9.40
CA GLN A 226 4.29 8.49 8.81
C GLN A 226 5.30 8.41 7.65
N TRP A 227 5.54 9.53 6.95
CA TRP A 227 6.47 9.64 5.81
C TRP A 227 7.78 10.32 6.20
N PHE A 228 7.97 10.60 7.48
CA PHE A 228 9.18 11.19 8.04
C PHE A 228 10.04 10.14 8.75
N THR A 229 11.35 10.39 8.80
CA THR A 229 12.25 9.73 9.73
C THR A 229 13.46 10.63 10.01
N ASP A 230 13.90 10.63 11.26
CA ASP A 230 15.16 11.22 11.74
C ASP A 230 16.15 10.12 12.19
N GLU A 231 15.78 8.86 11.96
CA GLU A 231 16.60 7.69 12.24
C GLU A 231 17.31 7.27 10.95
N LEU A 232 18.59 7.62 10.85
CA LEU A 232 19.40 7.14 9.73
C LEU A 232 19.85 5.70 10.00
N PRO A 233 19.58 4.77 9.06
CA PRO A 233 20.15 3.44 9.13
C PRO A 233 21.68 3.48 8.93
N ASP A 234 22.36 2.38 9.24
CA ASP A 234 23.76 2.22 8.83
C ASP A 234 23.84 2.20 7.30
N LEU A 235 24.23 3.33 6.72
CA LEU A 235 24.28 3.60 5.29
C LEU A 235 25.29 2.73 4.53
N HIS A 236 26.15 1.99 5.22
CA HIS A 236 27.09 1.05 4.60
C HIS A 236 26.47 -0.32 4.35
N THR A 237 25.22 -0.54 4.77
CA THR A 237 24.50 -1.81 4.61
C THR A 237 23.49 -1.75 3.46
N LYS A 238 23.18 -2.92 2.88
CA LYS A 238 22.07 -3.03 1.90
C LYS A 238 20.71 -2.71 2.53
N ASP A 239 20.60 -2.87 3.84
CA ASP A 239 19.37 -2.67 4.59
C ASP A 239 19.01 -1.19 4.75
N ALA A 240 19.96 -0.28 4.54
CA ALA A 240 19.70 1.16 4.56
C ALA A 240 18.64 1.58 3.55
N ALA A 241 18.75 1.09 2.30
CA ALA A 241 17.76 1.40 1.27
C ALA A 241 16.36 0.85 1.62
N ILE A 242 16.31 -0.28 2.33
CA ILE A 242 15.05 -0.89 2.78
C ILE A 242 14.42 -0.04 3.89
N GLN A 243 15.22 0.45 4.84
CA GLN A 243 14.73 1.28 5.95
C GLN A 243 14.28 2.68 5.50
N LEU A 244 14.89 3.22 4.44
CA LEU A 244 14.51 4.50 3.86
C LEU A 244 13.33 4.40 2.88
N ALA A 245 12.95 3.19 2.45
CA ALA A 245 11.78 2.99 1.61
C ALA A 245 10.50 3.48 2.33
N GLY A 246 9.60 4.15 1.60
CA GLY A 246 8.40 4.74 2.19
C GLY A 246 8.64 6.00 3.02
N LYS A 247 9.81 6.64 2.93
CA LYS A 247 10.12 7.93 3.56
C LYS A 247 10.20 9.04 2.52
N TRP A 248 9.52 10.15 2.79
CA TRP A 248 9.43 11.31 1.90
C TRP A 248 10.50 12.35 2.25
N ILE A 249 10.64 12.66 3.54
CA ILE A 249 11.69 13.53 4.05
C ILE A 249 12.44 12.78 5.14
N ILE A 250 13.76 12.73 4.99
CA ILE A 250 14.69 12.09 5.91
C ILE A 250 15.55 13.19 6.54
N GLU A 251 15.53 13.27 7.86
CA GLU A 251 16.39 14.18 8.61
C GLU A 251 17.69 13.51 9.01
N VAL A 252 18.77 14.31 8.99
CA VAL A 252 20.09 13.93 9.48
C VAL A 252 20.36 14.76 10.74
N SER A 253 19.96 14.24 11.89
CA SER A 253 19.85 15.01 13.15
C SER A 253 21.18 15.51 13.71
N GLU A 254 22.30 14.84 13.39
CA GLU A 254 23.64 15.20 13.86
C GLU A 254 24.72 14.97 12.78
N LEU A 255 24.95 16.00 11.95
CA LEU A 255 26.05 15.98 10.97
C LEU A 255 27.44 15.78 11.61
N SER A 256 27.63 16.21 12.86
CA SER A 256 28.88 16.06 13.60
C SER A 256 29.15 14.65 14.12
N ALA A 257 28.10 13.84 14.31
CA ALA A 257 28.22 12.44 14.72
C ALA A 257 28.55 11.51 13.53
N LEU A 258 28.34 12.00 12.30
CA LEU A 258 28.65 11.27 11.08
C LEU A 258 30.15 11.25 10.83
N LYS A 259 30.70 10.06 10.62
CA LYS A 259 32.09 9.90 10.19
C LYS A 259 32.24 10.47 8.78
N ARG A 260 33.47 10.85 8.40
CA ARG A 260 33.78 11.29 7.03
C ARG A 260 33.34 10.28 5.97
N SER A 261 33.42 8.98 6.27
CA SER A 261 32.88 7.91 5.44
C SER A 261 31.37 8.01 5.22
N ASP A 262 30.62 8.41 6.24
CA ASP A 262 29.16 8.46 6.22
C ASP A 262 28.70 9.67 5.41
N VAL A 263 29.42 10.81 5.50
CA VAL A 263 29.20 11.99 4.65
C VAL A 263 29.40 11.67 3.17
N GLU A 264 30.45 10.93 2.81
CA GLU A 264 30.68 10.51 1.42
C GLU A 264 29.63 9.48 0.96
N THR A 265 29.11 8.66 1.86
CA THR A 265 28.01 7.75 1.56
C THR A 265 26.69 8.50 1.36
N ILE A 266 26.34 9.48 2.19
CA ILE A 266 25.14 10.32 2.04
C ILE A 266 25.11 11.00 0.67
N LYS A 267 26.26 11.47 0.17
CA LYS A 267 26.34 12.07 -1.18
C LYS A 267 25.97 11.12 -2.32
N LYS A 268 25.96 9.80 -2.09
CA LYS A 268 25.62 8.78 -3.10
C LYS A 268 24.14 8.39 -3.09
N PHE A 269 23.42 8.71 -2.01
CA PHE A 269 21.98 8.49 -1.87
C PHE A 269 21.20 9.61 -2.55
#